data_AF-A0A060C150-F1
#
_entry.id   AF-A0A060C150-F1
#
_cell.length_a   1.000
_cell.length_b   1.000
_cell.length_c   1.000
_cell.angle_alpha   90.00
_cell.angle_beta   90.00
_cell.angle_gamma   90.00
#
_symmetry.space_group_name_H-M   'P 1'
#
loop_
_entity.id
_entity.type
_entity.pdbx_description
1 polymer ?
#
loop_
_entity_poly.entity_id
_entity_poly.type
_entity_poly.pdbx_seq_one_letter_code
_entity_poly.pdbx_strand_id
1 'polypeptide(L)'
;MLIDAICGGFLFSDDASEGLSFTAAGNTLSVSAWPYDQQELEETTHNYQLKKRDYIVVNIDDKMMGVGGDNSWGLRPMDKYLLKSGEYRYGFTIKGK
;
A
#
# COMPACT_ATOMS: atom_id res chain seq x y z
N MET A 1 -11.69 -4.97 -3.07
CA MET A 1 -10.65 -6.01 -2.96
C MET A 1 -9.48 -5.35 -2.24
N LEU A 2 -9.07 -5.84 -1.08
CA LEU A 2 -7.82 -5.38 -0.45
C LEU A 2 -6.72 -6.23 -1.10
N ILE A 3 -5.93 -5.64 -1.98
CA ILE A 3 -4.70 -6.27 -2.47
C ILE A 3 -3.60 -5.75 -1.56
N ASP A 4 -2.78 -6.64 -1.02
CA ASP A 4 -1.46 -6.32 -0.49
C ASP A 4 -0.49 -7.25 -1.22
N ALA A 5 0.42 -6.69 -2.01
CA ALA A 5 1.29 -7.47 -2.88
C ALA A 5 2.66 -6.81 -3.03
N ILE A 6 3.69 -7.66 -3.06
CA ILE A 6 5.05 -7.28 -3.45
C ILE A 6 5.28 -7.75 -4.89
N CYS A 7 5.51 -6.83 -5.83
CA CYS A 7 5.60 -7.17 -7.25
C CYS A 7 6.58 -6.30 -8.04
N GLY A 8 7.00 -6.76 -9.22
CA GLY A 8 7.79 -5.94 -10.16
C GLY A 8 6.94 -4.90 -10.91
N GLY A 9 5.62 -5.05 -10.89
CA GLY A 9 4.66 -4.14 -11.51
C GLY A 9 3.24 -4.70 -11.40
N PHE A 10 2.25 -3.82 -11.57
CA PHE A 10 0.83 -4.16 -11.53
C PHE A 10 0.03 -3.28 -12.50
N LEU A 11 -1.18 -3.72 -12.84
CA LEU A 11 -2.10 -3.04 -13.75
C LEU A 11 -3.46 -2.90 -13.07
N PHE A 12 -4.00 -1.69 -13.04
CA PHE A 12 -5.43 -1.46 -12.84
C PHE A 12 -6.07 -1.22 -14.20
N SER A 13 -7.06 -2.04 -14.56
CA SER A 13 -7.85 -1.85 -15.77
C SER A 13 -9.33 -1.95 -15.46
N ASP A 14 -10.14 -1.29 -16.29
CA ASP A 14 -11.57 -1.53 -16.33
C ASP A 14 -11.91 -2.76 -17.20
N ASP A 15 -13.21 -3.04 -17.32
CA ASP A 15 -13.72 -4.13 -18.18
C ASP A 15 -13.48 -3.85 -19.68
N ALA A 16 -13.23 -2.59 -20.06
CA ALA A 16 -12.89 -2.18 -21.42
C ALA A 16 -11.39 -2.29 -21.73
N SER A 17 -10.58 -2.78 -20.78
CA SER A 17 -9.12 -2.93 -20.87
C SER A 17 -8.32 -1.62 -20.91
N GLU A 18 -8.95 -0.48 -20.65
CA GLU A 18 -8.28 0.80 -20.43
C GLU A 18 -7.74 0.84 -19.01
N GLY A 19 -6.56 1.40 -18.79
CA GLY A 19 -5.98 1.35 -17.45
C GLY A 19 -4.67 2.07 -17.19
N LEU A 20 -4.19 1.89 -15.97
CA LEU A 20 -2.90 2.40 -15.49
C LEU A 20 -1.99 1.24 -15.11
N SER A 21 -0.85 1.17 -15.78
CA SER A 21 0.23 0.25 -15.47
C SER A 21 1.30 0.93 -14.62
N PHE A 22 1.79 0.19 -13.63
CA PHE A 22 2.82 0.61 -12.70
C PHE A 22 3.97 -0.38 -12.79
N THR A 23 5.20 0.12 -12.89
CA THR A 23 6.39 -0.74 -13.02
C THR A 23 7.51 -0.21 -12.13
N ALA A 24 8.13 -1.11 -11.39
CA ALA A 24 9.32 -0.82 -10.60
C ALA A 24 10.45 -0.27 -11.48
N ALA A 25 11.10 0.81 -11.04
CA ALA A 25 12.33 1.32 -11.66
C ALA A 25 13.60 0.87 -10.89
N GLY A 26 13.47 -0.15 -10.05
CA GLY A 26 14.52 -0.66 -9.17
C GLY A 26 14.00 -1.82 -8.32
N ASN A 27 13.79 -1.58 -7.03
CA ASN A 27 13.21 -2.57 -6.11
C ASN A 27 11.76 -2.90 -6.49
N THR A 28 11.29 -4.07 -6.05
CA THR A 28 9.88 -4.44 -6.11
C THR A 28 9.00 -3.40 -5.40
N LEU A 29 7.79 -3.19 -5.92
CA LEU A 29 6.78 -2.33 -5.34
C LEU A 29 6.06 -3.08 -4.22
N SER A 30 5.84 -2.43 -3.08
CA SER A 30 4.81 -2.81 -2.11
C SER A 30 3.55 -2.04 -2.45
N VAL A 31 2.44 -2.74 -2.67
CA VAL A 31 1.24 -2.14 -3.27
C VAL A 31 0.02 -2.51 -2.49
N SER A 32 -0.79 -1.50 -2.16
CA SER A 32 -2.13 -1.72 -1.65
C SER A 32 -3.18 -0.92 -2.40
N ALA A 33 -4.40 -1.45 -2.43
CA ALA A 33 -5.54 -0.78 -3.03
C ALA A 33 -6.83 -1.06 -2.27
N TRP A 34 -7.61 -0.01 -2.01
CA TRP A 34 -8.89 -0.12 -1.30
C TRP A 34 -9.89 0.98 -1.67
N PRO A 35 -11.20 0.70 -1.56
CA PRO A 35 -12.27 1.66 -1.91
C PRO A 35 -12.71 2.52 -0.70
N TYR A 36 -11.78 2.90 0.17
CA TYR A 36 -12.07 3.64 1.42
C TYR A 36 -11.12 4.83 1.57
N ASP A 37 -11.60 5.90 2.18
CA ASP A 37 -10.73 7.00 2.57
C ASP A 37 -9.76 6.57 3.68
N GLN A 38 -8.49 6.98 3.57
CA GLN A 38 -7.48 6.63 4.57
C GLN A 38 -7.82 7.19 5.96
N GLN A 39 -8.29 8.44 6.02
CA GLN A 39 -8.68 9.07 7.28
C GLN A 39 -9.89 8.36 7.91
N GLU A 40 -10.91 8.04 7.12
CA GLU A 40 -12.09 7.34 7.61
C GLU A 40 -11.75 5.91 8.07
N LEU A 41 -10.83 5.24 7.35
CA LEU A 41 -10.34 3.91 7.71
C LEU A 41 -9.63 3.92 9.07
N GLU A 42 -8.89 4.97 9.40
CA GLU A 42 -8.21 5.15 10.68
C GLU A 42 -9.19 5.47 11.83
N GLU A 43 -10.17 6.34 11.58
CA GLU A 43 -11.11 6.80 12.61
C GLU A 43 -12.21 5.78 12.92
N THR A 44 -12.53 4.91 11.96
CA THR A 44 -13.65 3.98 12.08
C THR A 44 -13.30 2.78 12.94
N THR A 45 -14.13 2.53 13.95
CA THR A 45 -13.91 1.42 14.91
C THR A 45 -14.56 0.11 14.49
N HIS A 46 -15.54 0.13 13.59
CA HIS A 46 -16.28 -1.05 13.17
C HIS A 46 -16.48 -1.07 11.65
N ASN A 47 -16.24 -2.23 11.04
CA ASN A 47 -16.28 -2.42 9.59
C ASN A 47 -17.57 -1.96 8.88
N TYR A 48 -18.74 -2.12 9.51
CA TYR A 48 -20.03 -1.75 8.93
C TYR A 48 -20.25 -0.23 8.82
N GLN A 49 -19.40 0.56 9.48
CA GLN A 49 -19.46 2.03 9.43
C GLN A 49 -18.67 2.57 8.22
N LEU A 50 -17.75 1.77 7.64
CA LEU A 50 -16.94 2.17 6.50
C LEU A 50 -17.80 2.33 5.24
N LYS A 51 -17.71 3.51 4.62
CA LYS A 51 -18.38 3.80 3.36
C LYS A 51 -17.46 3.52 2.19
N LYS A 52 -17.91 2.68 1.26
CA LYS A 52 -17.22 2.51 -0.02
C LYS A 52 -17.31 3.79 -0.83
N ARG A 53 -16.20 4.18 -1.45
CA ARG A 53 -16.08 5.33 -2.34
C ARG A 53 -16.20 4.91 -3.81
N ASP A 54 -16.43 5.89 -4.66
CA ASP A 54 -16.43 5.78 -6.13
C ASP A 54 -15.01 5.89 -6.72
N TYR A 55 -13.98 5.96 -5.87
CA TYR A 55 -12.57 5.88 -6.23
C TYR A 55 -11.84 4.79 -5.43
N ILE A 56 -10.67 4.43 -5.92
CA ILE A 56 -9.73 3.52 -5.25
C ILE A 56 -8.53 4.34 -4.78
N VAL A 57 -8.22 4.22 -3.50
CA VAL A 57 -6.94 4.70 -2.96
C VAL A 57 -5.90 3.62 -3.24
N VAL A 58 -4.82 3.99 -3.92
CA VAL A 58 -3.70 3.11 -4.25
C VAL A 58 -2.46 3.63 -3.55
N ASN A 59 -1.82 2.80 -2.74
CA ASN A 59 -0.52 3.10 -2.14
C ASN A 59 0.56 2.31 -2.85
N ILE A 60 1.67 2.98 -3.14
CA ILE A 60 2.81 2.40 -3.82
C ILE A 60 4.04 2.81 -3.01
N ASP A 61 4.53 1.86 -2.23
CA ASP A 61 5.57 2.09 -1.22
C ASP A 61 6.87 1.38 -1.62
N ASP A 62 8.01 1.98 -1.27
CA ASP A 62 9.31 1.28 -1.30
C ASP A 62 9.33 0.22 -0.19
N LYS A 63 9.01 0.66 1.02
CA LYS A 63 9.08 -0.13 2.25
C LYS A 63 8.11 0.42 3.29
N MET A 64 7.60 -0.47 4.13
CA MET A 64 6.86 -0.13 5.33
C MET A 64 7.56 -0.72 6.55
N MET A 65 7.43 -0.07 7.70
CA MET A 65 7.91 -0.63 8.96
C MET A 65 7.10 -1.89 9.29
N GLY A 66 7.75 -2.89 9.91
CA GLY A 66 7.03 -4.05 10.44
C GLY A 66 6.00 -3.63 11.49
N VAL A 67 4.91 -4.39 11.62
CA VAL A 67 3.83 -4.11 12.59
C VAL A 67 4.29 -4.39 14.04
N GLY A 68 5.15 -5.39 14.23
CA GLY A 68 5.55 -5.88 15.56
C GLY A 68 4.61 -6.97 16.07
N GLY A 69 4.32 -6.97 17.37
CA GLY A 69 3.33 -7.89 17.97
C GLY A 69 3.89 -9.01 18.86
N ASP A 70 5.17 -9.00 19.21
CA ASP A 70 5.73 -9.90 20.24
C ASP A 70 4.97 -9.75 21.57
N ASN A 71 4.50 -8.54 21.86
CA ASN A 71 3.34 -8.31 22.70
C ASN A 71 2.55 -7.08 22.23
N SER A 72 1.32 -6.94 22.72
CA SER A 72 0.43 -5.82 22.38
C SER A 72 0.53 -4.62 23.35
N TRP A 73 1.54 -4.61 24.23
CA TRP A 73 1.67 -3.62 25.31
C TRP A 73 3.05 -2.94 25.35
N GLY A 74 3.65 -2.73 24.17
CA GLY A 74 4.70 -1.74 24.00
C GLY A 74 6.03 -2.23 23.42
N LEU A 75 6.19 -3.53 23.14
CA LEU A 75 7.35 -3.97 22.37
C LEU A 75 7.27 -3.48 20.93
N ARG A 76 8.38 -2.88 20.47
CA ARG A 76 8.53 -2.41 19.08
C ARG A 76 8.80 -3.59 18.14
N PRO A 77 8.58 -3.41 16.82
CA PRO A 77 9.07 -4.35 15.82
C PRO A 77 10.58 -4.61 16.00
N MET A 78 11.01 -5.85 15.75
CA MET A 78 12.44 -6.22 15.80
C MET A 78 13.27 -5.30 14.91
N ASP A 79 14.52 -5.01 15.30
CA ASP A 79 15.38 -4.03 14.63
C ASP A 79 15.54 -4.23 13.11
N LYS A 80 15.57 -5.49 12.65
CA LYS A 80 15.66 -5.84 11.22
C LYS A 80 14.44 -5.45 10.39
N TYR A 81 13.30 -5.14 11.04
CA TYR A 81 12.05 -4.71 10.40
C TYR A 81 11.73 -3.22 10.63
N LEU A 82 12.66 -2.47 11.24
CA LEU A 82 12.54 -1.03 11.41
C LEU A 82 13.16 -0.30 10.21
N LEU A 83 12.46 0.71 9.72
CA LEU A 83 13.04 1.70 8.80
C LEU A 83 13.91 2.66 9.62
N LYS A 84 15.23 2.60 9.38
CA LYS A 84 16.20 3.46 10.07
C LYS A 84 16.27 4.82 9.37
N SER A 85 16.65 5.87 10.11
CA SER A 85 16.89 7.18 9.51
C SER A 85 18.05 7.09 8.51
N GLY A 86 17.90 7.75 7.35
CA GLY A 86 18.89 7.73 6.29
C GLY A 86 18.29 8.19 4.97
N GLU A 87 19.12 8.19 3.93
CA GLU A 87 18.68 8.48 2.57
C GLU A 87 18.12 7.22 1.90
N TYR A 88 16.91 7.35 1.35
CA TYR A 88 16.26 6.33 0.54
C TYR A 88 16.01 6.88 -0.85
N ARG A 89 16.12 6.01 -1.86
CA ARG A 89 15.78 6.34 -3.25
C ARG A 89 14.72 5.37 -3.71
N TYR A 90 13.62 5.92 -4.18
CA TYR A 90 12.47 5.18 -4.63
C TYR A 90 12.01 5.71 -5.98
N GLY A 91 11.62 4.81 -6.87
CA GLY A 91 11.21 5.17 -8.22
C GLY A 91 10.38 4.08 -8.87
N PHE A 92 9.34 4.51 -9.58
CA PHE A 92 8.48 3.68 -10.40
C PHE A 92 7.99 4.49 -11.59
N THR A 93 7.46 3.80 -12.60
CA THR A 93 6.88 4.43 -13.79
C THR A 93 5.38 4.15 -13.84
N ILE A 94 4.61 5.15 -14.28
CA ILE A 94 3.18 5.04 -14.56
C ILE A 94 2.98 5.20 -16.07
N LYS A 95 2.19 4.32 -16.69
CA LYS A 95 1.79 4.45 -18.10
C LYS A 95 0.31 4.13 -18.27
N GLY A 96 -0.39 4.98 -19.02
CA GLY A 96 -1.72 4.67 -19.55
C GLY A 96 -1.66 3.50 -20.53
N LYS A 97 -2.68 2.66 -20.52
CA LYS A 97 -2.83 1.50 -21.40
C LYS A 97 -4.17 1.58 -22.12
#